data_AF-A0A850GAU5-F1
#
_entry.id   AF-A0A850GAU5-F1
#
_cell.length_a   1.000
_cell.length_b   1.000
_cell.length_c   1.000
_cell.angle_alpha   90.00
_cell.angle_beta   90.00
_cell.angle_gamma   90.00
#
_symmetry.space_group_name_H-M   'P 1'
#
loop_
_entity.id
_entity.type
_entity.pdbx_description
1 polymer ?
#
loop_
_entity_poly.entity_id
_entity_poly.type
_entity_poly.pdbx_seq_one_letter_code
_entity_poly.pdbx_strand_id
1 'polypeptide(L)'
;MSPPTPPTGPVPVPYADTSMARDLKKGSKDVKIGGKPAALHGKSYYASSPLGNEAATKAFGGSVLTKQITGKTYFQACSMNVSFEGSKVNRHLDIATSNHGSELPGTPPSPGLESMSPGGAGEGGAETPKCPCCGEDAHPNQIGPDGGLSPVVTQDQFYADRVDRFMSRRDEMQATVDSGKLPSWANRPGTDGNPAYDGLPTKDIIRGGFDPDQWASVTSWRWTAA
;
A
#
# COMPACT_ATOMS: atom_id res chain seq x y z
N MET A 1 -8.29 21.71 48.18
CA MET A 1 -9.39 20.83 48.64
C MET A 1 -10.13 20.36 47.41
N SER A 2 -9.99 19.07 47.07
CA SER A 2 -10.76 18.49 45.96
C SER A 2 -12.21 18.28 46.41
N PRO A 3 -13.21 18.49 45.53
CA PRO A 3 -14.61 18.34 45.90
C PRO A 3 -14.90 16.92 46.44
N PRO A 4 -15.85 16.78 47.38
CA PRO A 4 -16.20 15.48 47.97
C PRO A 4 -16.66 14.50 46.89
N THR A 5 -16.38 13.21 47.08
CA THR A 5 -16.76 12.16 46.15
C THR A 5 -18.28 12.12 45.95
N PRO A 6 -18.78 11.91 44.72
CA PRO A 6 -20.21 11.76 44.47
C PRO A 6 -20.85 10.69 45.36
N PRO A 7 -22.13 10.85 45.77
CA PRO A 7 -22.80 9.97 46.72
C PRO A 7 -23.01 8.53 46.20
N THR A 8 -23.02 8.35 44.88
CA THR A 8 -22.87 7.04 44.24
C THR A 8 -21.37 6.89 43.97
N GLY A 9 -20.70 5.93 44.62
CA GLY A 9 -19.26 5.73 44.53
C GLY A 9 -18.71 5.66 43.08
N PRO A 10 -17.38 5.65 42.90
CA PRO A 10 -16.77 5.76 41.58
C PRO A 10 -17.33 4.70 40.62
N VAL A 11 -18.03 5.18 39.57
CA VAL A 11 -18.58 4.33 38.52
C VAL A 11 -17.43 3.94 37.58
N PRO A 12 -17.16 2.64 37.37
CA PRO A 12 -16.14 2.21 36.42
C PRO A 12 -16.57 2.59 35.00
N VAL A 13 -15.83 3.53 34.39
CA VAL A 13 -15.98 3.88 32.98
C VAL A 13 -14.76 3.35 32.24
N PRO A 14 -14.92 2.40 31.30
CA PRO A 14 -13.81 1.90 30.52
C PRO A 14 -13.38 2.95 29.48
N TYR A 15 -12.12 3.36 29.53
CA TYR A 15 -11.52 4.20 28.50
C TYR A 15 -10.78 3.33 27.48
N ALA A 16 -10.77 3.81 26.23
CA ALA A 16 -9.95 3.22 25.19
C ALA A 16 -8.52 3.73 25.35
N ASP A 17 -7.60 2.78 25.52
CA ASP A 17 -6.19 3.05 25.73
C ASP A 17 -5.39 2.78 24.46
N THR A 18 -4.53 3.72 24.09
CA THR A 18 -3.69 3.61 22.88
C THR A 18 -2.21 3.58 23.25
N SER A 19 -1.50 2.55 22.79
CA SER A 19 -0.04 2.43 22.89
C SER A 19 0.60 2.41 21.51
N MET A 20 1.89 2.70 21.44
CA MET A 20 2.59 2.88 20.16
C MET A 20 3.64 1.79 19.92
N ALA A 21 3.65 1.18 18.72
CA ALA A 21 4.64 0.18 18.33
C ALA A 21 6.09 0.66 18.40
N ARG A 22 6.35 1.97 18.28
CA ARG A 22 7.70 2.56 18.40
C ARG A 22 8.33 2.32 19.78
N ASP A 23 7.50 2.11 20.80
CA ASP A 23 7.92 1.93 22.19
C ASP A 23 8.02 0.45 22.60
N LEU A 24 8.03 -0.46 21.62
CA LEU A 24 8.19 -1.90 21.82
C LEU A 24 9.51 -2.20 22.56
N LYS A 25 9.40 -2.96 23.65
CA LYS A 25 10.53 -3.52 24.40
C LYS A 25 10.47 -5.03 24.37
N LYS A 26 11.64 -5.65 24.55
CA LYS A 26 11.83 -7.11 24.48
C LYS A 26 11.28 -7.73 23.19
N GLY A 27 11.46 -7.05 22.05
CA GLY A 27 11.25 -7.63 20.73
C GLY A 27 12.28 -8.72 20.42
N SER A 28 12.10 -9.40 19.30
CA SER A 28 13.05 -10.37 18.73
C SER A 28 14.43 -9.75 18.54
N LYS A 29 15.47 -10.53 18.82
CA LYS A 29 16.88 -10.13 18.64
C LYS A 29 17.37 -10.45 17.24
N ASP A 30 16.94 -11.59 16.71
CA ASP A 30 17.45 -12.14 15.45
C ASP A 30 16.53 -11.79 14.27
N VAL A 31 15.21 -11.79 14.48
CA VAL A 31 14.23 -11.54 13.41
C VAL A 31 13.80 -10.08 13.41
N LYS A 32 14.14 -9.40 12.31
CA LYS A 32 13.75 -8.01 12.04
C LYS A 32 12.84 -7.95 10.82
N ILE A 33 11.77 -7.15 10.91
CA ILE A 33 10.84 -6.85 9.82
C ILE A 33 10.94 -5.33 9.58
N GLY A 34 11.24 -4.92 8.34
CA GLY A 34 11.49 -3.50 8.03
C GLY A 34 12.62 -2.88 8.87
N GLY A 35 13.65 -3.67 9.19
CA GLY A 35 14.79 -3.26 10.03
C GLY A 35 14.50 -3.15 11.53
N LYS A 36 13.25 -3.39 11.96
CA LYS A 36 12.82 -3.29 13.37
C LYS A 36 12.53 -4.67 13.96
N PRO A 37 12.75 -4.88 15.27
CA PRO A 37 12.55 -6.18 15.90
C PRO A 37 11.07 -6.61 15.88
N ALA A 38 10.81 -7.87 15.56
CA ALA A 38 9.45 -8.43 15.60
C ALA A 38 8.93 -8.56 17.04
N ALA A 39 7.61 -8.40 17.25
CA ALA A 39 6.98 -8.57 18.56
C ALA A 39 6.73 -10.05 18.87
N LEU A 40 7.22 -10.51 20.02
CA LEU A 40 7.10 -11.88 20.52
C LEU A 40 6.04 -11.96 21.63
N HIS A 41 5.11 -12.88 21.46
CA HIS A 41 4.05 -13.14 22.42
C HIS A 41 4.61 -13.56 23.80
N GLY A 42 4.01 -13.05 24.88
CA GLY A 42 4.44 -13.32 26.26
C GLY A 42 5.77 -12.67 26.69
N LYS A 43 6.51 -12.04 25.78
CA LYS A 43 7.80 -11.39 26.07
C LYS A 43 7.78 -9.90 25.79
N SER A 44 7.30 -9.53 24.62
CA SER A 44 7.32 -8.14 24.16
C SER A 44 6.15 -7.34 24.72
N TYR A 45 6.40 -6.07 24.99
CA TYR A 45 5.41 -5.14 25.51
C TYR A 45 5.68 -3.72 25.02
N TYR A 46 4.65 -2.89 24.99
CA TYR A 46 4.82 -1.45 24.80
C TYR A 46 5.12 -0.80 26.15
N ALA A 47 6.22 -0.05 26.21
CA ALA A 47 6.66 0.61 27.43
C ALA A 47 6.00 1.98 27.64
N SER A 48 5.48 2.60 26.58
CA SER A 48 4.72 3.84 26.67
C SER A 48 3.52 3.65 27.57
N SER A 49 3.28 4.62 28.46
CA SER A 49 1.99 4.75 29.11
C SER A 49 0.92 4.88 28.02
N PRO A 50 -0.13 4.05 28.04
CA PRO A 50 -1.25 4.18 27.14
C PRO A 50 -1.87 5.57 27.30
N LEU A 51 -2.15 6.21 26.18
CA LEU A 51 -2.91 7.46 26.10
C LEU A 51 -4.40 7.13 26.21
N GLY A 52 -5.18 7.97 26.88
CA GLY A 52 -6.62 7.75 27.10
C GLY A 52 -7.05 7.81 28.56
N ASN A 53 -6.11 7.73 29.51
CA ASN A 53 -6.39 7.79 30.96
C ASN A 53 -6.07 9.16 31.60
N GLU A 54 -6.01 10.24 30.81
CA GLU A 54 -5.69 11.58 31.30
C GLU A 54 -6.76 12.14 32.25
N ALA A 55 -8.02 11.68 32.13
CA ALA A 55 -9.11 12.05 33.03
C ALA A 55 -9.11 11.27 34.36
N ALA A 56 -8.39 10.16 34.44
CA ALA A 56 -8.35 9.33 35.64
C ALA A 56 -7.38 9.93 36.67
N THR A 57 -7.78 9.95 37.95
CA THR A 57 -6.93 10.44 39.03
C THR A 57 -6.75 9.39 40.11
N LYS A 58 -5.57 9.43 40.77
CA LYS A 58 -5.25 8.49 41.86
C LYS A 58 -6.20 8.62 43.05
N ALA A 59 -6.79 9.81 43.24
CA ALA A 59 -7.80 10.06 44.26
C ALA A 59 -9.06 9.19 44.10
N PHE A 60 -9.39 8.75 42.88
CA PHE A 60 -10.50 7.82 42.61
C PHE A 60 -10.06 6.36 42.46
N GLY A 61 -8.79 6.04 42.78
CA GLY A 61 -8.29 4.66 42.88
C GLY A 61 -7.81 4.01 41.57
N GLY A 62 -7.86 4.70 40.44
CA GLY A 62 -7.40 4.18 39.13
C GLY A 62 -8.20 2.97 38.65
N SER A 63 -7.55 2.07 37.89
CA SER A 63 -8.19 0.82 37.45
C SER A 63 -8.74 0.03 38.63
N VAL A 64 -9.95 -0.53 38.48
CA VAL A 64 -10.60 -1.36 39.50
C VAL A 64 -9.72 -2.53 39.91
N LEU A 65 -9.05 -3.16 38.95
CA LEU A 65 -8.25 -4.37 39.12
C LEU A 65 -6.81 -4.06 39.52
N THR A 66 -6.09 -3.27 38.72
CA THR A 66 -4.65 -3.07 38.89
C THR A 66 -4.30 -1.91 39.81
N LYS A 67 -5.27 -1.03 40.14
CA LYS A 67 -5.06 0.26 40.82
C LYS A 67 -4.05 1.18 40.10
N GLN A 68 -3.74 0.86 38.84
CA GLN A 68 -2.89 1.66 37.98
C GLN A 68 -3.75 2.52 37.05
N ILE A 69 -3.24 3.70 36.75
CA ILE A 69 -3.80 4.61 35.72
C ILE A 69 -3.04 4.43 34.41
N THR A 70 -1.75 4.06 34.53
CA THR A 70 -0.82 3.90 33.42
C THR A 70 -0.02 2.62 33.64
N GLY A 71 0.39 1.95 32.57
CA GLY A 71 1.18 0.73 32.69
C GLY A 71 1.61 0.18 31.35
N LYS A 72 2.21 -1.00 31.35
CA LYS A 72 2.63 -1.66 30.11
C LYS A 72 1.43 -2.22 29.36
N THR A 73 1.55 -2.30 28.04
CA THR A 73 0.58 -3.00 27.18
C THR A 73 1.17 -4.30 26.69
N TYR A 74 0.43 -5.38 26.88
CA TYR A 74 0.80 -6.73 26.45
C TYR A 74 -0.23 -7.26 25.44
N PHE A 75 0.27 -8.07 24.52
CA PHE A 75 -0.54 -8.80 23.55
C PHE A 75 -1.13 -10.06 24.19
N GLN A 76 -2.44 -10.22 24.06
CA GLN A 76 -3.20 -11.37 24.55
C GLN A 76 -3.50 -12.37 23.43
N ALA A 77 -3.61 -11.90 22.18
CA ALA A 77 -3.65 -12.76 21.02
C ALA A 77 -2.30 -12.78 20.30
N CYS A 78 -2.08 -13.82 19.50
CA CYS A 78 -0.90 -13.99 18.68
C CYS A 78 -1.20 -14.88 17.47
N SER A 79 -0.20 -15.06 16.61
CA SER A 79 -0.27 -15.97 15.47
C SER A 79 -0.51 -17.43 15.88
N MET A 80 -1.37 -18.11 15.13
CA MET A 80 -1.70 -19.51 15.38
C MET A 80 -0.58 -20.46 14.96
N ASN A 81 0.15 -20.14 13.89
CA ASN A 81 1.11 -21.02 13.24
C ASN A 81 2.53 -20.44 13.12
N VAL A 82 2.70 -19.12 13.10
CA VAL A 82 4.02 -18.49 12.93
C VAL A 82 4.68 -18.23 14.29
N SER A 83 5.94 -18.63 14.41
CA SER A 83 6.76 -18.38 15.60
C SER A 83 8.17 -17.94 15.22
N PHE A 84 8.73 -17.01 15.99
CA PHE A 84 10.12 -16.56 15.91
C PHE A 84 10.79 -16.80 17.26
N GLU A 85 12.04 -17.27 17.26
CA GLU A 85 12.80 -17.53 18.49
C GLU A 85 12.04 -18.42 19.51
N GLY A 86 11.27 -19.38 19.01
CA GLY A 86 10.45 -20.28 19.82
C GLY A 86 9.26 -19.61 20.51
N SER A 87 8.87 -18.40 20.10
CA SER A 87 7.71 -17.67 20.62
C SER A 87 6.77 -17.28 19.49
N LYS A 88 5.45 -17.35 19.72
CA LYS A 88 4.45 -16.93 18.72
C LYS A 88 4.61 -15.43 18.41
N VAL A 89 4.30 -15.05 17.18
CA VAL A 89 4.47 -13.67 16.71
C VAL A 89 3.17 -12.90 16.89
N ASN A 90 3.26 -11.65 17.35
CA ASN A 90 2.11 -10.75 17.41
C ASN A 90 1.94 -10.02 16.08
N ARG A 91 0.71 -9.86 15.64
CA ARG A 91 0.31 -9.26 14.35
C ARG A 91 -0.47 -7.98 14.59
N HIS A 92 -0.59 -7.19 13.53
CA HIS A 92 -1.57 -6.12 13.49
C HIS A 92 -2.98 -6.68 13.75
N LEU A 93 -3.78 -5.96 14.55
CA LEU A 93 -5.11 -6.36 15.06
C LEU A 93 -5.14 -7.49 16.08
N ASP A 94 -4.00 -8.06 16.47
CA ASP A 94 -4.00 -8.98 17.61
C ASP A 94 -4.43 -8.22 18.87
N ILE A 95 -5.27 -8.87 19.67
CA ILE A 95 -5.84 -8.31 20.89
C ILE A 95 -4.72 -7.94 21.86
N ALA A 96 -4.78 -6.73 22.38
CA ALA A 96 -3.90 -6.22 23.42
C ALA A 96 -4.69 -5.75 24.63
N THR A 97 -3.99 -5.67 25.75
CA THR A 97 -4.53 -5.17 27.03
C THR A 97 -3.50 -4.28 27.69
N SER A 98 -3.98 -3.25 28.39
CA SER A 98 -3.20 -2.12 28.86
C SER A 98 -3.26 -1.98 30.38
N ASN A 99 -2.44 -1.06 30.91
CA ASN A 99 -2.34 -0.75 32.35
C ASN A 99 -2.04 -1.95 33.23
N HIS A 100 -1.15 -2.81 32.76
CA HIS A 100 -0.69 -3.95 33.54
C HIS A 100 0.16 -3.49 34.74
N GLY A 101 -0.35 -3.79 35.93
CA GLY A 101 0.38 -3.74 37.22
C GLY A 101 0.36 -5.08 37.98
N SER A 102 -0.35 -6.08 37.42
CA SER A 102 -0.46 -7.47 37.87
C SER A 102 -0.74 -8.36 36.64
N GLU A 103 -0.91 -9.67 36.81
CA GLU A 103 -1.24 -10.57 35.69
C GLU A 103 -2.58 -10.25 35.03
N LEU A 104 -3.52 -9.68 35.80
CA LEU A 104 -4.80 -9.23 35.28
C LEU A 104 -4.64 -7.82 34.69
N PRO A 105 -5.12 -7.59 33.46
CA PRO A 105 -5.03 -6.29 32.83
C PRO A 105 -5.95 -5.26 33.49
N GLY A 106 -5.58 -3.99 33.37
CA GLY A 106 -6.40 -2.88 33.85
C GLY A 106 -7.50 -2.45 32.88
N THR A 107 -7.45 -2.93 31.62
CA THR A 107 -8.39 -2.57 30.54
C THR A 107 -9.07 -3.79 29.94
N PRO A 108 -10.27 -3.60 29.34
CA PRO A 108 -10.87 -4.61 28.48
C PRO A 108 -9.94 -4.99 27.31
N PRO A 109 -10.03 -6.23 26.79
CA PRO A 109 -9.31 -6.62 25.60
C PRO A 109 -9.79 -5.83 24.38
N SER A 110 -8.87 -5.18 23.66
CA SER A 110 -9.16 -4.43 22.44
C SER A 110 -8.17 -4.80 21.32
N PRO A 111 -8.56 -4.72 20.03
CA PRO A 111 -7.65 -4.95 18.92
C PRO A 111 -6.52 -3.92 18.90
N GLY A 112 -5.27 -4.38 18.78
CA GLY A 112 -4.11 -3.50 18.58
C GLY A 112 -4.11 -2.89 17.18
N LEU A 113 -4.63 -1.67 17.06
CA LEU A 113 -4.66 -0.95 15.80
C LEU A 113 -3.33 -0.23 15.56
N GLU A 114 -2.63 -0.63 14.50
CA GLU A 114 -1.42 0.01 14.01
C GLU A 114 -1.68 0.52 12.57
N SER A 115 -0.87 1.46 12.08
CA SER A 115 -0.94 1.85 10.68
C SER A 115 -0.56 0.67 9.78
N MET A 116 -1.43 0.32 8.83
CA MET A 116 -1.12 -0.67 7.80
C MET A 116 -0.47 0.00 6.60
N SER A 117 0.66 -0.55 6.14
CA SER A 117 1.18 -0.22 4.81
C SER A 117 0.39 -1.02 3.76
N PRO A 118 -0.13 -0.41 2.69
CA PRO A 118 -0.73 -1.16 1.59
C PRO A 118 0.33 -2.11 1.03
N GLY A 119 0.08 -3.41 1.13
CA GLY A 119 1.08 -4.47 0.99
C GLY A 119 1.91 -4.39 -0.29
N GLY A 120 3.20 -4.05 -0.12
CA GLY A 120 4.27 -4.53 -0.98
C GLY A 120 4.78 -5.85 -0.41
N ALA A 121 4.93 -6.86 -1.27
CA ALA A 121 5.52 -8.14 -0.88
C ALA A 121 6.90 -7.92 -0.26
N GLY A 122 7.07 -8.35 1.00
CA GLY A 122 8.37 -8.56 1.64
C GLY A 122 9.27 -7.33 1.76
N GLU A 123 9.14 -6.57 2.85
CA GLU A 123 10.23 -5.71 3.34
C GLU A 123 11.34 -6.55 4.00
N GLY A 124 11.91 -7.49 3.24
CA GLY A 124 13.33 -7.81 3.35
C GLY A 124 14.02 -6.78 2.48
N GLY A 125 14.79 -5.87 3.09
CA GLY A 125 15.27 -4.64 2.47
C GLY A 125 15.79 -4.82 1.03
N ALA A 126 14.99 -4.39 0.06
CA ALA A 126 15.49 -3.85 -1.18
C ALA A 126 15.53 -2.34 -0.95
N GLU A 127 16.71 -1.80 -0.74
CA GLU A 127 16.96 -0.37 -0.82
C GLU A 127 16.36 0.09 -2.15
N THR A 128 15.48 1.09 -2.15
CA THR A 128 14.97 1.66 -3.40
C THR A 128 16.17 2.01 -4.27
N PRO A 129 16.26 1.50 -5.51
CA PRO A 129 17.43 1.72 -6.32
C PRO A 129 17.67 3.23 -6.45
N LYS A 130 18.91 3.69 -6.32
CA LYS A 130 19.23 5.12 -6.39
C LYS A 130 19.41 5.57 -7.83
N CYS A 131 18.91 6.75 -8.16
CA CYS A 131 19.09 7.37 -9.46
C CYS A 131 20.56 7.77 -9.66
N PRO A 132 21.24 7.30 -10.72
CA PRO A 132 22.65 7.62 -10.96
C PRO A 132 22.90 9.09 -11.34
N CYS A 133 21.86 9.85 -11.68
CA CYS A 133 21.97 11.26 -12.06
C CYS A 133 21.95 12.21 -10.84
N CYS A 134 21.06 11.96 -9.88
CA CYS A 134 20.83 12.86 -8.74
C CYS A 134 21.10 12.26 -7.36
N GLY A 135 21.30 10.93 -7.25
CA GLY A 135 21.56 10.23 -5.98
C GLY A 135 20.32 9.99 -5.10
N GLU A 136 19.15 10.51 -5.50
CA GLU A 136 17.87 10.27 -4.84
C GLU A 136 17.25 8.91 -5.22
N ASP A 137 16.08 8.58 -4.69
CA ASP A 137 15.34 7.38 -5.09
C ASP A 137 15.05 7.34 -6.60
N ALA A 138 15.15 6.16 -7.21
CA ALA A 138 14.92 5.97 -8.65
C ALA A 138 13.53 6.44 -9.04
N HIS A 139 13.49 7.14 -10.17
CA HIS A 139 12.23 7.66 -10.69
C HIS A 139 11.37 6.52 -11.22
N PRO A 140 10.02 6.65 -11.25
CA PRO A 140 9.13 5.58 -11.72
C PRO A 140 9.45 5.06 -13.13
N ASN A 141 10.03 5.88 -14.00
CA ASN A 141 10.45 5.51 -15.35
C ASN A 141 11.80 4.78 -15.43
N GLN A 142 12.52 4.67 -14.31
CA GLN A 142 13.80 3.97 -14.18
C GLN A 142 13.66 2.62 -13.48
N ILE A 143 12.44 2.26 -13.04
CA ILE A 143 12.18 1.00 -12.35
C ILE A 143 11.65 -0.01 -13.37
N GLY A 144 12.36 -1.12 -13.50
CA GLY A 144 11.98 -2.26 -14.33
C GLY A 144 10.82 -3.05 -13.73
N PRO A 145 10.23 -3.99 -14.49
CA PRO A 145 9.17 -4.87 -14.00
C PRO A 145 9.60 -5.81 -12.86
N ASP A 146 10.91 -5.97 -12.67
CA ASP A 146 11.57 -6.69 -11.57
C ASP A 146 11.79 -5.83 -10.31
N GLY A 147 11.42 -4.55 -10.35
CA GLY A 147 11.64 -3.59 -9.26
C GLY A 147 13.08 -3.06 -9.18
N GLY A 148 13.98 -3.51 -10.08
CA GLY A 148 15.35 -3.03 -10.19
C GLY A 148 15.49 -1.80 -11.08
N LEU A 149 16.69 -1.24 -11.16
CA LEU A 149 17.00 -0.23 -12.18
C LEU A 149 16.90 -0.85 -13.57
N SER A 150 16.15 -0.21 -14.46
CA SER A 150 16.12 -0.57 -15.87
C SER A 150 17.54 -0.61 -16.45
N PRO A 151 17.85 -1.59 -17.31
CA PRO A 151 19.18 -1.75 -17.86
C PRO A 151 19.61 -0.51 -18.65
N VAL A 152 20.88 -0.14 -18.51
CA VAL A 152 21.48 0.91 -19.34
C VAL A 152 21.67 0.35 -20.74
N VAL A 153 20.88 0.84 -21.69
CA VAL A 153 20.99 0.51 -23.11
C VAL A 153 21.72 1.62 -23.86
N THR A 154 22.43 1.26 -24.92
CA THR A 154 23.00 2.28 -25.83
C THR A 154 21.88 2.98 -26.61
N GLN A 155 22.19 4.16 -27.15
CA GLN A 155 21.24 4.91 -27.98
C GLN A 155 20.74 4.07 -29.17
N ASP A 156 21.64 3.36 -29.86
CA ASP A 156 21.29 2.51 -31.00
C ASP A 156 20.37 1.36 -30.60
N GLN A 157 20.63 0.73 -29.44
CA GLN A 157 19.76 -0.33 -28.90
C GLN A 157 18.39 0.20 -28.53
N PHE A 158 18.30 1.40 -27.95
CA PHE A 158 17.01 2.03 -27.61
C PHE A 158 16.16 2.29 -28.86
N TYR A 159 16.77 2.83 -29.91
CA TYR A 159 16.05 3.09 -31.16
C TYR A 159 15.68 1.79 -31.89
N ALA A 160 16.55 0.78 -31.89
CA ALA A 160 16.25 -0.53 -32.46
C ALA A 160 15.05 -1.19 -31.77
N ASP A 161 15.06 -1.29 -30.43
CA ASP A 161 13.94 -1.86 -29.65
C ASP A 161 12.63 -1.11 -29.90
N ARG A 162 12.70 0.23 -30.04
CA ARG A 162 11.53 1.02 -30.39
C ARG A 162 11.00 0.71 -31.78
N VAL A 163 11.88 0.62 -32.78
CA VAL A 163 11.49 0.24 -34.14
C VAL A 163 10.84 -1.14 -34.12
N ASP A 164 11.45 -2.13 -33.48
CA ASP A 164 10.92 -3.48 -33.39
C ASP A 164 9.54 -3.52 -32.72
N ARG A 165 9.36 -2.78 -31.62
CA ARG A 165 8.05 -2.64 -30.96
C ARG A 165 7.01 -2.03 -31.89
N PHE A 166 7.35 -0.99 -32.64
CA PHE A 166 6.41 -0.37 -33.57
C PHE A 166 6.08 -1.27 -34.76
N MET A 167 7.06 -2.02 -35.27
CA MET A 167 6.85 -3.00 -36.34
C MET A 167 5.98 -4.17 -35.86
N SER A 168 6.23 -4.71 -34.66
CA SER A 168 5.37 -5.76 -34.06
C SER A 168 3.93 -5.27 -33.90
N ARG A 169 3.73 -4.05 -33.38
CA ARG A 169 2.38 -3.48 -33.27
C ARG A 169 1.71 -3.23 -34.62
N ARG A 170 2.48 -2.84 -35.63
CA ARG A 170 1.97 -2.72 -37.00
C ARG A 170 1.49 -4.07 -37.49
N ASP A 171 2.28 -5.11 -37.32
CA ASP A 171 1.96 -6.46 -37.78
C ASP A 171 0.75 -7.05 -37.02
N GLU A 172 0.63 -6.80 -35.71
CA GLU A 172 -0.57 -7.13 -34.91
C GLU A 172 -1.83 -6.42 -35.41
N MET A 173 -1.72 -5.12 -35.71
CA MET A 173 -2.83 -4.35 -36.25
C MET A 173 -3.20 -4.83 -37.66
N GLN A 174 -2.21 -5.15 -38.49
CA GLN A 174 -2.45 -5.71 -39.82
C GLN A 174 -3.15 -7.07 -39.74
N ALA A 175 -2.70 -7.97 -38.85
CA ALA A 175 -3.36 -9.25 -38.62
C ALA A 175 -4.80 -9.08 -38.12
N THR A 176 -5.06 -8.06 -37.30
CA THR A 176 -6.42 -7.72 -36.84
C THR A 176 -7.29 -7.27 -38.01
N VAL A 177 -6.76 -6.41 -38.89
CA VAL A 177 -7.43 -5.95 -40.12
C VAL A 177 -7.72 -7.12 -41.05
N ASP A 178 -6.73 -7.97 -41.32
CA ASP A 178 -6.83 -9.12 -42.22
C ASP A 178 -7.82 -10.17 -41.69
N SER A 179 -7.90 -10.35 -40.38
CA SER A 179 -8.83 -11.30 -39.75
C SER A 179 -10.30 -10.88 -39.86
N GLY A 180 -10.59 -9.61 -40.17
CA GLY A 180 -11.95 -9.04 -40.21
C GLY A 180 -12.70 -9.04 -38.87
N LYS A 181 -12.03 -9.45 -37.78
CA LYS A 181 -12.56 -9.49 -36.41
C LYS A 181 -12.01 -8.30 -35.65
N LEU A 182 -12.88 -7.36 -35.30
CA LEU A 182 -12.49 -6.23 -34.47
C LEU A 182 -12.27 -6.70 -33.02
N PRO A 183 -11.27 -6.14 -32.32
CA PRO A 183 -11.09 -6.38 -30.89
C PRO A 183 -12.28 -5.81 -30.11
N SER A 184 -12.51 -6.31 -28.90
CA SER A 184 -13.70 -5.99 -28.08
C SER A 184 -13.88 -4.51 -27.75
N TRP A 185 -12.80 -3.72 -27.84
CA TRP A 185 -12.81 -2.27 -27.62
C TRP A 185 -13.08 -1.46 -28.89
N ALA A 186 -13.13 -2.09 -30.07
CA ALA A 186 -13.35 -1.45 -31.35
C ALA A 186 -14.69 -1.87 -31.96
N ASN A 187 -15.50 -0.89 -32.37
CA ASN A 187 -16.77 -1.13 -33.05
C ASN A 187 -16.60 -1.03 -34.57
N ARG A 188 -17.43 -1.77 -35.32
CA ARG A 188 -17.49 -1.58 -36.77
C ARG A 188 -18.04 -0.19 -37.05
N PRO A 189 -17.56 0.51 -38.09
CA PRO A 189 -18.13 1.79 -38.49
C PRO A 189 -19.66 1.69 -38.61
N GLY A 190 -20.41 2.55 -37.92
CA GLY A 190 -21.88 2.58 -37.95
C GLY A 190 -22.58 1.55 -37.05
N THR A 191 -21.89 0.97 -36.05
CA THR A 191 -22.50 0.09 -35.04
C THR A 191 -22.26 0.54 -33.60
N ASP A 192 -21.65 1.70 -33.40
CA ASP A 192 -21.48 2.32 -32.11
C ASP A 192 -22.78 2.99 -31.65
N GLY A 193 -23.26 2.63 -30.46
CA GLY A 193 -24.46 3.23 -29.86
C GLY A 193 -24.28 4.69 -29.39
N ASN A 194 -23.24 5.38 -29.88
CA ASN A 194 -23.02 6.79 -29.62
C ASN A 194 -23.61 7.61 -30.78
N PRO A 195 -24.73 8.33 -30.56
CA PRO A 195 -25.45 9.05 -31.61
C PRO A 195 -24.64 10.19 -32.25
N ALA A 196 -23.47 10.55 -31.71
CA ALA A 196 -22.56 11.51 -32.33
C ALA A 196 -21.92 11.02 -33.65
N TYR A 197 -21.91 9.71 -33.89
CA TYR A 197 -21.31 9.10 -35.08
C TYR A 197 -22.34 8.53 -36.06
N ASP A 198 -23.63 8.57 -35.71
CA ASP A 198 -24.74 8.20 -36.58
C ASP A 198 -24.86 9.20 -37.74
N GLY A 199 -24.60 8.72 -38.96
CA GLY A 199 -24.76 9.50 -40.19
C GLY A 199 -23.49 10.14 -40.74
N LEU A 200 -22.32 9.92 -40.12
CA LEU A 200 -21.06 10.27 -40.77
C LEU A 200 -20.84 9.36 -41.99
N PRO A 201 -20.74 9.90 -43.21
CA PRO A 201 -20.49 9.07 -44.37
C PRO A 201 -19.12 8.42 -44.24
N THR A 202 -18.95 7.19 -44.74
CA THR A 202 -17.74 6.35 -44.59
C THR A 202 -16.43 7.01 -45.04
N LYS A 203 -16.51 8.15 -45.76
CA LYS A 203 -15.41 9.02 -46.19
C LYS A 203 -14.91 10.00 -45.11
N ASP A 204 -15.76 10.36 -44.14
CA ASP A 204 -15.46 11.34 -43.09
C ASP A 204 -14.97 10.65 -41.79
N ILE A 205 -15.05 9.31 -41.74
CA ILE A 205 -14.35 8.47 -40.77
C ILE A 205 -12.93 8.26 -41.30
N ILE A 206 -11.94 8.84 -40.62
CA ILE A 206 -10.53 8.61 -40.94
C ILE A 206 -10.26 7.11 -40.83
N ARG A 207 -10.21 6.41 -41.97
CA ARG A 207 -9.67 5.06 -42.04
C ARG A 207 -8.19 5.19 -41.70
N GLY A 208 -7.77 4.70 -40.55
CA GLY A 208 -6.36 4.38 -40.27
C GLY A 208 -5.91 3.20 -41.13
N GLY A 209 -6.01 3.33 -42.46
CA GLY A 209 -5.41 2.43 -43.43
C GLY A 209 -4.08 3.03 -43.84
N PHE A 210 -3.00 2.46 -43.31
CA PHE A 210 -1.64 2.75 -43.76
C PHE A 210 -1.48 2.08 -45.13
N ASP A 211 -1.47 2.87 -46.21
CA ASP A 211 -1.09 2.41 -47.54
C ASP A 211 0.44 2.55 -47.68
N PRO A 212 1.21 1.45 -47.67
CA PRO A 212 2.67 1.50 -47.72
C PRO A 212 3.24 1.98 -49.07
N ASP A 213 2.42 2.21 -50.11
CA ASP A 213 2.89 2.70 -51.41
C ASP A 213 2.71 4.23 -51.60
N GLN A 214 1.98 4.92 -50.72
CA GLN A 214 1.68 6.35 -50.84
C GLN A 214 2.81 7.29 -50.35
N TRP A 215 3.84 6.80 -49.67
CA TRP A 215 4.93 7.66 -49.17
C TRP A 215 5.93 8.08 -50.27
N ALA A 216 5.87 7.47 -51.45
CA ALA A 216 6.83 7.74 -52.52
C ALA A 216 6.55 9.02 -53.35
N SER A 217 5.42 9.73 -53.18
CA SER A 217 5.05 10.78 -54.16
C SER A 217 4.41 12.08 -53.68
N VAL A 218 4.21 12.37 -52.39
CA VAL A 218 3.48 13.61 -52.00
C VAL A 218 4.31 14.57 -51.15
N THR A 219 5.19 15.32 -51.84
CA THR A 219 5.94 16.48 -51.33
C THR A 219 5.17 17.81 -51.37
N SER A 220 3.84 17.82 -51.29
CA SER A 220 3.13 19.10 -51.09
C SER A 220 1.74 18.94 -50.49
N TRP A 221 1.60 19.41 -49.25
CA TRP A 221 0.29 19.68 -48.64
C TRP A 221 -0.23 21.00 -49.22
N ARG A 222 -1.31 20.98 -50.00
CA ARG A 222 -2.14 22.16 -50.26
C ARG A 222 -3.48 21.99 -49.58
N TRP A 223 -3.72 22.85 -48.60
CA TRP A 223 -5.04 23.11 -48.04
C TRP A 223 -5.76 24.12 -48.92
N THR A 224 -6.93 23.76 -49.44
CA THR A 224 -7.93 24.75 -49.84
C THR A 224 -9.28 24.29 -49.34
N ALA A 225 -9.84 25.08 -48.44
CA ALA A 225 -11.19 24.96 -47.93
C ALA A 225 -12.21 25.42 -48.97
N ALA A 226 -13.34 24.73 -49.03
CA ALA A 226 -14.64 25.24 -49.44
C ALA A 226 -15.69 24.54 -48.57
#